data_AF-A0A0C3BLQ8-F1
#
_entry.id   AF-A0A0C3BLQ8-F1
#
_cell.length_a   1.000
_cell.length_b   1.000
_cell.length_c   1.000
_cell.angle_alpha   90.00
_cell.angle_beta   90.00
_cell.angle_gamma   90.00
#
_symmetry.space_group_name_H-M   'P 1'
#
loop_
_entity.id
_entity.type
_entity.pdbx_description
1 polymer ?
#
loop_
_entity_poly.entity_id
_entity_poly.type
_entity_poly.pdbx_seq_one_letter_code
_entity_poly.pdbx_strand_id
1 'polypeptide(L)' 'MARILPREPTTVQAVSVISGTAIFFFIGLWALVGGPSTGVKMLDSILVDNHYKYFVPLLVPWTAYFVIANWVGWQYYRNS' A
#
# COMPACT_ATOMS: atom_id res chain seq x y z
N MET A 1 15.84 27.70 -6.94
CA MET A 1 15.78 26.33 -6.38
C MET A 1 15.73 25.33 -7.53
N ALA A 2 16.75 24.49 -7.67
CA ALA A 2 16.74 23.42 -8.66
C ALA A 2 15.61 22.44 -8.33
N ARG A 3 14.76 22.11 -9.29
CA ARG A 3 13.65 21.18 -9.12
C ARG A 3 14.21 19.76 -9.07
N ILE A 4 14.26 19.16 -7.87
CA ILE A 4 14.88 17.86 -7.59
C ILE A 4 14.03 16.68 -8.11
N LEU A 5 12.77 16.91 -8.52
CA LEU A 5 11.84 15.87 -8.95
C LEU A 5 11.25 16.13 -10.35
N PRO A 6 11.08 15.08 -11.18
CA PRO A 6 10.42 15.20 -12.48
C PRO A 6 8.99 15.72 -12.33
N ARG A 7 8.51 16.50 -13.31
CA ARG A 7 7.16 17.10 -13.29
C ARG A 7 6.06 16.04 -13.26
N GLU A 8 6.30 14.89 -13.90
CA GLU A 8 5.36 13.78 -14.01
C GLU A 8 6.11 12.45 -13.86
N PRO A 9 5.50 11.43 -13.23
CA PRO A 9 6.09 10.11 -13.10
C PRO A 9 6.24 9.45 -14.48
N THR A 10 7.30 8.66 -14.66
CA THR A 10 7.48 7.91 -15.91
C THR A 10 6.44 6.78 -16.01
N THR A 11 6.10 6.35 -17.23
CA THR A 11 5.14 5.25 -17.46
C THR A 11 5.52 3.98 -16.69
N VAL A 12 6.82 3.66 -16.62
CA VAL A 12 7.32 2.51 -15.87
C VAL A 12 7.04 2.65 -14.38
N GLN A 13 7.30 3.82 -13.80
CA GLN A 13 7.00 4.09 -12.38
C GLN A 13 5.51 3.96 -12.10
N ALA A 14 4.66 4.52 -12.96
CA ALA A 14 3.21 4.42 -12.81
C ALA A 14 2.73 2.96 -12.85
N VAL A 15 3.18 2.19 -13.84
CA VAL A 15 2.79 0.78 -14.00
C VAL A 15 3.30 -0.07 -12.84
N SER A 16 4.53 0.13 -12.37
CA SER A 16 5.08 -0.61 -11.23
C SER A 16 4.28 -0.37 -9.95
N VAL A 17 3.89 0.87 -9.68
CA VAL A 17 3.08 1.21 -8.50
C VAL A 17 1.69 0.59 -8.59
N ILE A 18 1.03 0.69 -9.75
CA ILE A 18 -0.32 0.13 -9.94
C ILE A 18 -0.30 -1.39 -9.80
N SER A 19 0.65 -2.05 -10.48
CA SER A 19 0.77 -3.51 -10.48
C SER A 19 1.10 -4.04 -9.08
N GLY A 20 2.07 -3.40 -8.41
CA GLY A 20 2.44 -3.75 -7.04
C GLY A 20 1.25 -3.58 -6.09
N THR A 21 0.54 -2.46 -6.16
CA THR A 21 -0.62 -2.18 -5.30
C THR A 21 -1.73 -3.22 -5.51
N ALA A 22 -2.03 -3.56 -6.77
CA ALA A 22 -3.03 -4.58 -7.09
C ALA A 22 -2.65 -5.95 -6.51
N ILE A 23 -1.39 -6.38 -6.69
CA ILE A 23 -0.90 -7.66 -6.16
C ILE A 23 -1.01 -7.70 -4.63
N PHE A 24 -0.54 -6.66 -3.94
CA PHE A 24 -0.64 -6.59 -2.47
C PHE A 24 -2.10 -6.56 -1.99
N PHE A 25 -2.98 -5.85 -2.70
CA PHE A 25 -4.40 -5.82 -2.37
C PHE A 25 -5.04 -7.20 -2.49
N PHE A 26 -4.82 -7.93 -3.59
CA PHE A 26 -5.41 -9.25 -3.78
C PHE A 26 -4.85 -10.30 -2.82
N ILE A 27 -3.53 -10.30 -2.57
CA ILE A 27 -2.91 -11.20 -1.58
C ILE A 27 -3.43 -10.89 -0.17
N GLY A 28 -3.49 -9.62 0.21
CA GLY A 28 -4.01 -9.19 1.50
C GLY A 28 -5.48 -9.55 1.68
N LEU A 29 -6.30 -9.33 0.65
CA LEU A 29 -7.72 -9.69 0.67
C LEU A 29 -7.93 -11.20 0.81
N TRP A 30 -7.18 -12.01 0.05
CA TRP A 30 -7.20 -13.48 0.16
C TRP A 30 -6.82 -13.97 1.57
N ALA A 31 -5.76 -13.40 2.15
CA ALA A 31 -5.34 -13.73 3.52
C ALA A 31 -6.40 -13.33 4.55
N LEU A 32 -7.03 -12.18 4.39
CA LEU A 32 -8.06 -11.66 5.28
C LEU A 32 -9.32 -12.49 5.33
N VAL A 33 -9.80 -12.94 4.17
CA VAL A 33 -11.00 -13.77 4.07
C VAL A 33 -10.73 -15.23 4.44
N GLY A 34 -9.46 -15.60 4.67
CA GLY A 34 -9.06 -16.97 5.00
C GLY A 34 -9.16 -17.91 3.80
N GLY A 35 -8.64 -17.50 2.64
CA GLY A 35 -8.62 -18.32 1.42
C GLY A 35 -7.86 -19.65 1.53
N PRO A 36 -7.88 -20.50 0.49
CA PRO A 36 -7.30 -21.84 0.54
C PRO A 36 -5.76 -21.80 0.52
N SER A 37 -5.10 -22.75 1.20
CA SER A 37 -3.64 -22.93 1.16
C SER A 37 -3.14 -23.13 -0.27
N THR A 38 -2.01 -22.49 -0.57
CA THR A 38 -1.39 -22.44 -1.90
C THR A 38 -0.25 -23.44 -2.05
N GLY A 39 0.21 -24.06 -0.96
CA GLY A 39 1.39 -24.91 -0.91
C GLY A 39 2.72 -24.14 -0.94
N VAL A 40 2.67 -22.82 -1.09
CA VAL A 40 3.85 -21.95 -1.00
C VAL A 40 4.02 -21.53 0.45
N LYS A 41 5.08 -22.03 1.10
CA LYS A 41 5.33 -21.85 2.54
C LYS A 41 5.22 -20.40 3.02
N MET A 42 5.67 -19.44 2.22
CA MET A 42 5.59 -18.01 2.56
C MET A 42 4.16 -17.49 2.55
N LEU A 43 3.36 -17.80 1.52
CA LEU A 43 1.96 -17.39 1.42
C LEU A 43 1.10 -18.06 2.50
N ASP A 44 1.35 -19.34 2.76
CA ASP A 44 0.61 -20.10 3.76
C ASP A 44 0.91 -19.64 5.19
N SER A 45 2.14 -19.17 5.46
CA SER A 45 2.47 -18.57 6.77
C SER A 45 1.67 -17.30 7.08
N ILE A 46 1.32 -16.52 6.05
CA ILE A 46 0.47 -15.32 6.19
C ILE A 46 -0.96 -15.73 6.55
N LEU A 47 -1.45 -16.83 5.98
CA LEU A 47 -2.83 -17.29 6.18
C LEU A 47 -3.06 -17.88 7.59
N VAL A 48 -2.03 -18.46 8.19
CA VAL A 48 -2.09 -19.08 9.53
C VAL A 48 -1.82 -18.05 10.65
N ASP A 49 -1.46 -16.82 10.29
CA ASP A 49 -1.15 -15.76 11.25
C ASP A 49 -2.42 -15.22 11.94
N ASN A 50 -2.61 -15.65 13.20
CA ASN A 50 -3.72 -15.20 14.04
C ASN A 50 -3.44 -13.87 14.78
N HIS A 51 -2.19 -13.38 14.81
CA HIS A 51 -1.83 -12.19 15.59
C HIS A 51 -2.19 -10.89 14.86
N TYR A 52 -1.93 -10.80 13.56
CA TYR A 52 -2.11 -9.56 12.80
C TYR A 52 -3.45 -9.44 12.07
N LYS A 53 -4.34 -10.44 12.20
CA LYS A 53 -5.71 -10.44 11.65
C LYS A 53 -6.49 -9.16 11.98
N TYR A 54 -6.33 -8.63 13.19
CA TYR A 54 -7.03 -7.43 13.67
C TYR A 54 -6.32 -6.12 13.32
N PHE A 55 -5.12 -6.20 12.74
CA PHE A 55 -4.38 -5.01 12.32
C PHE A 55 -4.96 -4.40 11.03
N VAL A 56 -5.67 -5.20 10.22
CA VAL A 56 -6.25 -4.73 8.96
C VAL A 56 -7.32 -3.63 9.15
N PRO A 57 -8.29 -3.76 10.06
CA PRO A 57 -9.18 -2.65 10.39
C PRO A 57 -8.42 -1.37 10.80
N LEU A 58 -7.27 -1.50 11.47
CA LEU A 58 -6.41 -0.38 11.85
C LEU A 58 -5.63 0.22 10.67
N LEU A 59 -5.45 -0.51 9.56
CA LEU A 59 -4.80 0.02 8.35
C LEU A 59 -5.63 1.11 7.67
N VAL A 60 -6.96 1.07 7.78
CA VAL A 60 -7.84 2.08 7.17
C VAL A 60 -7.58 3.48 7.73
N PRO A 61 -7.70 3.74 9.06
CA PRO A 61 -7.42 5.06 9.61
C PRO A 61 -5.95 5.45 9.44
N TRP A 62 -5.01 4.50 9.49
CA TRP A 62 -3.58 4.76 9.32
C TRP A 62 -3.23 5.22 7.89
N THR A 63 -3.81 4.55 6.88
CA THR A 63 -3.63 4.93 5.47
C THR A 63 -4.25 6.30 5.19
N ALA A 64 -5.46 6.55 5.71
CA ALA A 64 -6.11 7.84 5.57
C ALA A 64 -5.25 8.99 6.16
N TYR A 65 -4.66 8.78 7.34
CA TYR A 65 -3.76 9.74 7.97
C TYR A 65 -2.56 10.09 7.07
N PHE A 66 -1.88 9.10 6.49
CA PHE A 66 -0.74 9.35 5.60
C PHE A 66 -1.12 10.09 4.31
N VAL A 67 -2.25 9.75 3.70
CA VAL A 67 -2.76 10.44 2.51
C VAL A 67 -3.04 11.91 2.82
N ILE A 68 -3.70 12.19 3.95
CA ILE A 68 -4.00 13.56 4.39
C ILE A 68 -2.69 14.32 4.65
N ALA A 69 -1.76 13.74 5.40
CA ALA A 69 -0.47 14.37 5.70
C ALA A 69 0.33 14.68 4.42
N ASN A 70 0.34 13.77 3.45
CA ASN A 70 1.02 13.98 2.17
C ASN A 70 0.35 15.10 1.35
N TRP A 71 -0.98 15.09 1.27
CA TRP A 71 -1.73 16.14 0.58
C TRP A 71 -1.50 17.51 1.20
N VAL A 72 -1.63 17.62 2.53
CA VAL A 72 -1.40 18.86 3.28
C VAL A 72 0.04 19.35 3.12
N GLY A 73 1.02 18.45 3.25
CA GLY A 73 2.43 18.78 3.02
C GLY A 73 2.70 19.34 1.63
N TRP A 74 2.12 18.73 0.60
CA TRP A 74 2.24 19.21 -0.78
C TRP A 74 1.62 20.61 -0.98
N GLN A 75 0.54 20.93 -0.28
CA GLN A 75 -0.04 22.29 -0.30
C GLN A 75 0.92 23.31 0.31
N TYR A 76 1.53 23.00 1.45
CA TYR A 76 2.52 23.89 2.07
C TYR A 76 3.72 24.12 1.17
N TYR A 77 4.33 23.06 0.61
CA TYR A 77 5.49 23.19 -0.27
C TYR A 77 5.22 23.91 -1.61
N ARG A 78 3.96 23.97 -2.07
CA ARG A 78 3.60 24.68 -3.31
C ARG A 78 3.21 26.14 -3.09
N ASN A 79 2.69 26.49 -1.93
CA ASN A 79 2.14 27.82 -1.64
C ASN A 79 3.02 28.64 -0.67
N SER A 80 4.18 28.12 -0.25
CA SER A 80 5.22 28.83 0.53
C SER A 80 6.32 29.41 -0.35
#